data_AF-A0A522CCB6-F1
#
_entry.id   AF-A0A522CCB6-F1
#
_cell.length_a   1.000
_cell.length_b   1.000
_cell.length_c   1.000
_cell.angle_alpha   90.00
_cell.angle_beta   90.00
_cell.angle_gamma   90.00
#
_symmetry.space_group_name_H-M   'P 1'
#
loop_
_entity.id
_entity.type
_entity.pdbx_description
1 polymer ?
#
loop_
_entity_poly.entity_id
_entity_poly.type
_entity_poly.pdbx_seq_one_letter_code
_entity_poly.pdbx_strand_id
1 'polypeptide(L)'
;MKRFFVLAAILALVVVGCAKKEEKKGQYLVKINNVTITKDDLKREIEALPVFAQKMFEGTEGMKKLIDEITKKELLYQEAKKKGLDKDPAYQKKLVDSQKLILISSLLEKEIEDKAKVSDKEVKTFYEKNKADFMVQGKLIEFEKIKDMLAQRLTAQKQKEVFDTYVENLKKSYKVDINEEAIAGLANKEEPKEAVKEVSPKEAPKK
;
A
#
# COMPACT_ATOMS: atom_id res chain seq x y z
N MET A 1 -12.20 5.01 81.69
CA MET A 1 -11.39 3.81 81.93
C MET A 1 -10.48 3.58 80.73
N LYS A 2 -9.16 3.50 81.01
CA LYS A 2 -8.04 2.83 80.31
C LYS A 2 -8.27 2.29 78.87
N ARG A 3 -7.35 2.33 77.90
CA ARG A 3 -5.95 2.79 77.71
C ARG A 3 -5.57 2.43 76.24
N PHE A 4 -4.46 3.02 75.77
CA PHE A 4 -3.56 2.67 74.63
C PHE A 4 -3.82 3.39 73.29
N PHE A 5 -3.02 4.40 72.87
CA PHE A 5 -1.60 4.39 72.43
C PHE A 5 -1.38 3.39 71.26
N VAL A 6 -0.75 3.67 70.12
CA VAL A 6 -0.07 4.84 69.56
C VAL A 6 0.37 4.48 68.11
N LEU A 7 0.83 5.50 67.36
CA LEU A 7 1.82 5.43 66.27
C LEU A 7 1.41 5.14 64.80
N ALA A 8 1.64 6.20 64.02
CA ALA A 8 2.60 6.28 62.91
C ALA A 8 2.05 6.30 61.49
N ALA A 9 2.11 7.50 60.93
CA ALA A 9 2.07 7.86 59.53
C ALA A 9 3.03 7.02 58.68
N ILE A 10 2.54 6.53 57.53
CA ILE A 10 3.32 6.47 56.29
C ILE A 10 2.42 6.98 55.16
N LEU A 11 2.47 8.29 54.97
CA LEU A 11 2.08 8.96 53.72
C LEU A 11 3.12 8.57 52.67
N ALA A 12 2.92 7.44 51.99
CA ALA A 12 3.71 7.09 50.82
C ALA A 12 3.25 7.97 49.64
N LEU A 13 3.90 9.12 49.51
CA LEU A 13 3.97 9.91 48.28
C LEU A 13 4.34 8.97 47.13
N VAL A 14 3.36 8.57 46.33
CA VAL A 14 3.59 8.03 44.98
C VAL A 14 4.01 9.23 44.14
N VAL A 15 5.29 9.59 44.25
CA VAL A 15 5.94 10.45 43.27
C VAL A 15 5.97 9.63 41.99
N VAL A 16 4.97 9.84 41.12
CA VAL A 16 5.03 9.42 39.73
C VAL A 16 6.20 10.17 39.14
N GLY A 17 7.38 9.57 39.25
CA GLY A 17 8.56 10.01 38.57
C GLY A 17 8.27 9.94 37.08
N CYS A 18 7.97 11.09 36.49
CA CYS A 18 8.27 11.33 35.09
C CYS A 18 9.78 11.15 34.93
N ALA A 19 10.21 9.90 34.75
CA ALA A 19 11.51 9.56 34.23
C ALA A 19 11.57 10.15 32.82
N LYS A 20 12.05 11.39 32.75
CA LYS A 20 12.47 12.05 31.53
C LYS A 20 13.57 11.15 30.97
N LYS A 21 13.20 10.29 30.03
CA LYS A 21 14.06 9.32 29.36
C LYS A 21 15.28 10.07 28.84
N GLU A 22 16.40 9.96 29.55
CA GLU A 22 17.68 10.50 29.09
C GLU A 22 18.02 9.77 27.80
N GLU A 23 17.82 10.46 26.68
CA GLU A 23 18.25 9.99 25.37
C GLU A 23 19.76 9.89 25.38
N LYS A 24 20.27 8.66 25.35
CA LYS A 24 21.70 8.39 25.21
C LYS A 24 22.19 9.02 23.91
N LYS A 25 22.86 10.18 24.03
CA LYS A 25 23.65 10.80 22.95
C LYS A 25 24.62 9.75 22.43
N GLY A 26 24.31 9.18 21.26
CA GLY A 26 25.05 8.05 20.66
C GLY A 26 24.18 7.00 19.97
N GLN A 27 22.87 6.93 20.26
CA GLN A 27 21.95 5.99 19.61
C GLN A 27 21.32 6.51 18.31
N TYR A 28 21.50 7.79 18.01
CA TYR A 28 20.82 8.46 16.90
C TYR A 28 21.79 9.30 16.06
N LEU A 29 21.54 9.36 14.77
CA LEU A 29 22.31 10.15 13.80
C LEU A 29 21.67 11.52 13.60
N VAL A 30 20.34 11.56 13.56
CA VAL A 30 19.56 12.79 13.49
C VAL A 30 18.36 12.66 14.43
N LYS A 31 17.98 13.77 15.07
CA LYS A 31 16.75 13.87 15.83
C LYS A 31 15.96 15.10 15.36
N ILE A 32 14.69 14.87 15.00
CA ILE A 32 13.77 15.90 14.48
C ILE A 32 12.50 15.84 15.33
N ASN A 33 12.34 16.77 16.26
CA ASN A 33 11.29 16.74 17.27
C ASN A 33 11.24 15.40 18.02
N ASN A 34 10.18 14.62 17.81
CA ASN A 34 9.95 13.33 18.47
C ASN A 34 10.42 12.13 17.62
N VAL A 35 10.95 12.38 16.42
CA VAL A 35 11.45 11.35 15.50
C VAL A 35 12.98 11.29 15.58
N THR A 36 13.50 10.08 15.62
CA THR A 36 14.92 9.78 15.77
C THR A 36 15.33 8.87 14.63
N ILE A 37 16.32 9.29 13.83
CA ILE A 37 16.86 8.53 12.71
C ILE A 37 18.14 7.84 13.18
N THR A 38 18.19 6.52 13.04
CA THR A 38 19.27 5.65 13.50
C THR A 38 20.11 5.09 12.35
N LYS A 39 21.18 4.36 12.69
CA LYS A 39 21.99 3.64 11.68
C LYS A 39 21.16 2.57 10.95
N ASP A 40 20.26 1.90 11.65
CA ASP A 40 19.43 0.85 11.07
C ASP A 40 18.38 1.42 10.10
N ASP A 41 17.88 2.63 10.37
CA ASP A 41 16.99 3.34 9.44
C ASP A 41 17.70 3.66 8.12
N LEU A 42 18.94 4.16 8.18
CA LEU A 42 19.74 4.42 6.98
C LEU A 42 20.03 3.15 6.19
N LYS A 43 20.37 2.06 6.90
CA LYS A 43 20.64 0.77 6.25
C LYS A 43 19.42 0.29 5.47
N ARG A 44 18.22 0.37 6.06
CA ARG A 44 16.97 0.02 5.38
C ARG A 44 16.70 0.91 4.15
N GLU A 45 16.92 2.22 4.27
CA GLU A 45 16.73 3.13 3.13
C GLU A 45 17.70 2.77 1.98
N ILE A 46 18.97 2.45 2.27
CA ILE A 46 19.95 2.03 1.26
C ILE A 46 19.58 0.70 0.62
N GLU A 47 19.22 -0.30 1.43
CA GLU A 47 18.85 -1.63 0.93
C GLU A 47 17.60 -1.61 0.04
N ALA A 48 16.72 -0.63 0.23
CA ALA A 48 15.55 -0.41 -0.62
C ALA A 48 15.87 0.24 -1.98
N LEU A 49 17.08 0.78 -2.17
CA LEU A 49 17.48 1.40 -3.43
C LEU A 49 17.98 0.38 -4.46
N PRO A 50 17.82 0.65 -5.77
CA PRO A 50 18.52 -0.10 -6.81
C PRO A 50 20.05 -0.08 -6.60
N VAL A 51 20.73 -1.19 -6.95
CA VAL A 51 22.17 -1.38 -6.72
C VAL A 51 23.03 -0.22 -7.27
N PHE A 52 22.66 0.34 -8.43
CA PHE A 52 23.40 1.47 -9.01
C PHE A 52 23.30 2.75 -8.16
N ALA A 53 22.20 2.94 -7.44
CA ALA A 53 21.97 4.10 -6.57
C ALA A 53 22.61 3.90 -5.19
N GLN A 54 22.71 2.67 -4.69
CA GLN A 54 23.39 2.36 -3.42
C GLN A 54 24.84 2.89 -3.41
N LYS A 55 25.56 2.71 -4.54
CA LYS A 55 26.94 3.18 -4.71
C LYS A 55 27.10 4.70 -4.54
N MET A 56 26.06 5.49 -4.80
CA MET A 56 26.11 6.95 -4.67
C MET A 56 26.19 7.41 -3.21
N PHE A 57 25.85 6.54 -2.26
CA PHE A 57 25.82 6.85 -0.83
C PHE A 57 26.99 6.22 -0.06
N GLU A 58 27.94 5.59 -0.73
CA GLU A 58 29.14 5.03 -0.10
C GLU A 58 30.05 6.12 0.51
N GLY A 59 30.77 5.75 1.56
CA GLY A 59 31.69 6.64 2.26
C GLY A 59 31.00 7.75 3.07
N THR A 60 31.81 8.53 3.79
CA THR A 60 31.31 9.54 4.74
C THR A 60 30.48 10.63 4.06
N GLU A 61 30.88 11.09 2.86
CA GLU A 61 30.15 12.13 2.14
C GLU A 61 28.82 11.64 1.59
N GLY A 62 28.78 10.44 1.01
CA GLY A 62 27.56 9.81 0.54
C GLY A 62 26.55 9.62 1.68
N MET A 63 27.02 9.13 2.83
CA MET A 63 26.19 8.98 4.04
C MET A 63 25.65 10.33 4.55
N LYS A 64 26.47 11.39 4.56
CA LYS A 64 26.01 12.74 4.92
C LYS A 64 24.92 13.24 3.97
N LYS A 65 25.06 13.01 2.66
CA LYS A 65 24.03 13.37 1.67
C LYS A 65 22.73 12.60 1.91
N LEU A 66 22.81 11.29 2.17
CA LEU A 66 21.61 10.50 2.49
C LEU A 66 20.91 11.00 3.76
N ILE A 67 21.67 11.29 4.80
CA ILE A 67 21.14 11.85 6.06
C ILE A 67 20.43 13.19 5.80
N ASP A 68 21.03 14.07 5.01
CA ASP A 68 20.43 15.36 4.63
C ASP A 68 19.11 15.17 3.87
N GLU A 69 19.06 14.25 2.90
CA GLU A 69 17.83 13.96 2.14
C GLU A 69 16.71 13.37 3.01
N ILE A 70 17.02 12.43 3.90
CA ILE A 70 16.02 11.88 4.83
C ILE A 70 15.55 12.97 5.80
N THR A 71 16.46 13.83 6.27
CA THR A 71 16.12 14.96 7.13
C THR A 71 15.15 15.91 6.43
N LYS A 72 15.40 16.28 5.17
CA LYS A 72 14.49 17.12 4.37
C LYS A 72 13.12 16.46 4.21
N LYS A 73 13.06 15.18 3.86
CA LYS A 73 11.80 14.42 3.73
C LYS A 73 10.99 14.45 5.02
N GLU A 74 11.63 14.19 6.16
CA GLU A 74 10.97 14.17 7.47
C GLU A 74 10.45 15.57 7.87
N LEU A 75 11.23 16.63 7.62
CA LEU A 75 10.79 18.00 7.87
C LEU A 75 9.54 18.35 7.04
N LEU A 76 9.51 18.00 5.75
CA LEU A 76 8.36 18.21 4.88
C LEU A 76 7.13 17.41 5.34
N TYR A 77 7.32 16.16 5.77
CA TYR A 77 6.24 15.33 6.30
C TYR A 77 5.63 15.92 7.58
N GLN A 78 6.47 16.35 8.53
CA GLN A 78 5.98 16.98 9.76
C GLN A 78 5.26 18.30 9.48
N GLU A 79 5.76 19.12 8.54
CA GLU A 79 5.08 20.36 8.13
C GLU A 79 3.73 20.07 7.44
N ALA A 80 3.64 19.03 6.60
CA ALA A 80 2.38 18.61 5.99
C ALA A 80 1.33 18.23 7.05
N LYS A 81 1.74 17.49 8.10
CA LYS A 81 0.87 17.14 9.24
C LYS A 81 0.48 18.37 10.07
N LYS A 82 1.42 19.27 10.32
CA LYS A 82 1.15 20.52 11.03
C LYS A 82 0.13 21.39 10.29
N LYS A 83 0.18 21.39 8.96
CA LYS A 83 -0.82 22.03 8.09
C LYS A 83 -2.14 21.27 7.96
N GLY A 84 -2.26 20.10 8.60
CA GLY A 84 -3.47 19.29 8.58
C GLY A 84 -3.77 18.62 7.24
N LEU A 85 -2.80 18.52 6.32
CA LEU A 85 -2.99 17.84 5.03
C LEU A 85 -3.29 16.35 5.21
N ASP A 86 -2.85 15.77 6.32
CA ASP A 86 -3.20 14.41 6.72
C ASP A 86 -4.66 14.27 7.14
N LYS A 87 -5.40 15.35 7.39
CA LYS A 87 -6.83 15.33 7.75
C LYS A 87 -7.74 15.72 6.57
N ASP A 88 -7.16 16.11 5.45
CA ASP A 88 -7.90 16.47 4.25
C ASP A 88 -8.74 15.27 3.76
N PRO A 89 -10.05 15.43 3.50
CA PRO A 89 -10.90 14.33 3.05
C PRO A 89 -10.44 13.67 1.75
N ALA A 90 -9.86 14.42 0.81
CA ALA A 90 -9.34 13.85 -0.43
C ALA A 90 -8.05 13.04 -0.20
N TYR A 91 -7.17 13.50 0.69
CA TYR A 91 -6.02 12.72 1.15
C TYR A 91 -6.45 11.42 1.84
N GLN A 92 -7.40 11.50 2.79
CA GLN A 92 -7.91 10.33 3.51
C GLN A 92 -8.56 9.32 2.57
N LYS A 93 -9.37 9.80 1.62
CA LYS A 93 -9.94 8.93 0.58
C LYS A 93 -8.85 8.26 -0.25
N LYS A 94 -7.84 9.01 -0.70
CA LYS A 94 -6.72 8.47 -1.48
C LYS A 94 -5.93 7.42 -0.69
N LEU A 95 -5.75 7.62 0.61
CA LEU A 95 -5.07 6.67 1.48
C LEU A 95 -5.83 5.34 1.56
N VAL A 96 -7.15 5.38 1.81
CA VAL A 96 -8.01 4.19 1.87
C VAL A 96 -8.07 3.47 0.52
N ASP A 97 -8.23 4.22 -0.57
CA ASP A 97 -8.24 3.65 -1.92
C ASP A 97 -6.90 2.96 -2.24
N SER A 98 -5.78 3.59 -1.86
CA SER A 98 -4.44 3.01 -2.05
C SER A 98 -4.22 1.75 -1.21
N GLN A 99 -4.67 1.74 0.05
CA GLN A 99 -4.62 0.54 0.90
C GLN A 99 -5.38 -0.63 0.28
N LYS A 100 -6.57 -0.38 -0.26
CA LYS A 100 -7.36 -1.39 -0.97
C LYS A 100 -6.61 -1.93 -2.18
N LEU A 101 -6.04 -1.05 -3.01
CA LEU A 101 -5.30 -1.45 -4.21
C LEU A 101 -4.03 -2.25 -3.89
N ILE A 102 -3.27 -1.84 -2.87
CA ILE A 102 -2.09 -2.58 -2.41
C ILE A 102 -2.49 -3.98 -1.94
N LEU A 103 -3.57 -4.10 -1.15
CA LEU A 103 -4.04 -5.40 -0.67
C LEU A 103 -4.49 -6.31 -1.81
N ILE A 104 -5.20 -5.77 -2.80
CA ILE A 104 -5.58 -6.51 -4.02
C ILE A 104 -4.33 -6.94 -4.78
N SER A 105 -3.35 -6.05 -4.97
CA SER A 105 -2.10 -6.36 -5.65
C SER A 105 -1.33 -7.49 -4.96
N SER A 106 -1.22 -7.45 -3.64
CA SER A 106 -0.57 -8.51 -2.85
C SER A 106 -1.31 -9.84 -2.93
N LEU A 107 -2.65 -9.82 -3.10
CA LEU A 107 -3.42 -11.04 -3.34
C LEU A 107 -3.12 -11.61 -4.74
N LEU A 108 -3.11 -10.76 -5.77
CA LEU A 108 -2.84 -11.18 -7.15
C LEU A 108 -1.43 -11.74 -7.33
N GLU A 109 -0.43 -11.12 -6.69
CA GLU A 109 0.95 -11.64 -6.68
C GLU A 109 1.00 -13.08 -6.15
N LYS A 110 0.37 -13.33 -4.99
CA LYS A 110 0.39 -14.65 -4.32
C LYS A 110 -0.47 -15.70 -5.00
N GLU A 111 -1.66 -15.31 -5.45
CA GLU A 111 -2.67 -16.25 -5.94
C GLU A 111 -2.58 -16.48 -7.45
N ILE A 112 -2.03 -15.52 -8.20
CA ILE A 112 -1.96 -15.56 -9.65
C ILE A 112 -0.50 -15.69 -10.09
N GLU A 113 0.35 -14.70 -9.77
CA GLU A 113 1.70 -14.64 -10.33
C GLU A 113 2.58 -15.79 -9.83
N ASP A 114 2.59 -16.04 -8.52
CA ASP A 114 3.38 -17.11 -7.91
C ASP A 114 2.97 -18.51 -8.38
N LYS A 115 1.69 -18.69 -8.72
CA LYS A 115 1.12 -19.96 -9.20
C LYS A 115 1.23 -20.15 -10.71
N ALA A 116 1.41 -19.06 -11.47
CA ALA A 116 1.46 -19.06 -12.92
C ALA A 116 2.89 -19.05 -13.50
N LYS A 117 3.91 -19.39 -12.71
CA LYS A 117 5.30 -19.52 -13.20
C LYS A 117 5.38 -20.56 -14.32
N VAL A 118 6.10 -20.21 -15.39
CA VAL A 118 6.33 -21.06 -16.57
C VAL A 118 7.81 -21.48 -16.59
N SER A 119 8.06 -22.77 -16.77
CA SER A 119 9.40 -23.32 -16.90
C SER A 119 9.91 -23.29 -18.34
N ASP A 120 11.23 -23.22 -18.53
CA ASP A 120 11.88 -23.35 -19.85
C ASP A 120 11.44 -24.60 -20.62
N LYS A 121 11.16 -25.69 -19.90
CA LYS A 121 10.65 -26.94 -20.49
C LYS A 121 9.26 -26.76 -21.08
N GLU A 122 8.36 -26.04 -20.38
CA GLU A 122 7.03 -25.70 -20.91
C GLU A 122 7.14 -24.81 -22.16
N VAL A 123 8.01 -23.80 -22.13
CA VAL A 123 8.24 -22.91 -23.28
C VAL A 123 8.76 -23.68 -24.49
N LYS A 124 9.76 -24.56 -24.29
CA LYS A 124 10.28 -25.42 -25.36
C LYS A 124 9.23 -26.38 -25.90
N THR A 125 8.43 -26.97 -25.02
CA THR A 125 7.34 -27.87 -25.41
C THR A 125 6.30 -27.14 -26.26
N PHE A 126 5.94 -25.92 -25.88
CA PHE A 126 5.04 -25.08 -26.66
C PHE A 126 5.62 -24.74 -28.03
N TYR A 127 6.90 -24.35 -28.10
CA TYR A 127 7.57 -24.08 -29.38
C TYR A 127 7.53 -25.30 -30.31
N GLU A 128 7.89 -26.48 -29.80
CA GLU A 128 7.94 -27.71 -30.60
C GLU A 128 6.57 -28.14 -31.12
N LYS A 129 5.51 -27.97 -30.32
CA LYS A 129 4.13 -28.30 -30.71
C LYS A 129 3.53 -27.33 -31.72
N ASN A 130 4.00 -26.09 -31.75
CA ASN A 130 3.41 -25.01 -32.56
C ASN A 130 4.39 -24.48 -33.62
N LYS A 131 5.34 -25.27 -34.09
CA LYS A 131 6.37 -24.85 -35.07
C LYS A 131 5.80 -24.15 -36.32
N ALA A 132 4.62 -24.56 -36.77
CA ALA A 132 3.95 -23.95 -37.91
C ALA A 132 3.66 -22.45 -37.70
N ASP A 133 3.36 -22.04 -36.47
CA ASP A 133 3.04 -20.65 -36.11
C ASP A 133 4.28 -19.74 -36.11
N PHE A 134 5.48 -20.31 -36.14
CA PHE A 134 6.76 -19.60 -36.08
C PHE A 134 7.52 -19.60 -37.42
N MET A 135 6.81 -19.86 -38.51
CA MET A 135 7.35 -19.79 -39.87
C MET A 135 7.24 -18.36 -40.42
N VAL A 136 8.38 -17.76 -40.79
CA VAL A 136 8.43 -16.46 -41.46
C VAL A 136 9.08 -16.65 -42.83
N GLN A 137 8.35 -16.31 -43.90
CA GLN A 137 8.82 -16.48 -45.29
C GLN A 137 9.30 -17.92 -45.58
N GLY A 138 8.61 -18.93 -45.03
CA GLY A 138 8.95 -20.34 -45.22
C GLY A 138 10.15 -20.83 -44.39
N LYS A 139 10.72 -20.00 -43.51
CA LYS A 139 11.80 -20.39 -42.60
C LYS A 139 11.31 -20.41 -41.15
N LEU A 140 11.66 -21.47 -40.43
CA LEU A 140 11.37 -21.60 -39.02
C LEU A 140 12.27 -20.66 -38.21
N ILE A 141 11.69 -19.81 -37.37
CA ILE A 141 12.47 -19.00 -36.43
C ILE A 141 13.05 -19.91 -35.35
N GLU A 142 14.35 -19.80 -35.10
CA GLU A 142 15.06 -20.55 -34.04
C GLU A 142 14.47 -20.25 -32.65
N PHE A 143 14.34 -21.31 -31.83
CA PHE A 143 13.80 -21.21 -30.46
C PHE A 143 14.45 -20.12 -29.63
N GLU A 144 15.78 -20.02 -29.61
CA GLU A 144 16.51 -19.03 -28.79
C GLU A 144 16.16 -17.58 -29.15
N LYS A 145 15.78 -17.30 -30.41
CA LYS A 145 15.41 -15.95 -30.86
C LYS A 145 14.04 -15.51 -30.34
N ILE A 146 13.18 -16.46 -29.95
CA ILE A 146 11.80 -16.18 -29.51
C ILE A 146 11.48 -16.74 -28.12
N LYS A 147 12.44 -17.40 -27.45
CA LYS A 147 12.25 -18.02 -26.13
C LYS A 147 11.60 -17.08 -25.13
N ASP A 148 12.15 -15.88 -24.95
CA ASP A 148 11.65 -14.91 -23.97
C ASP A 148 10.25 -14.40 -24.31
N MET A 149 9.98 -14.16 -25.61
CA MET A 149 8.65 -13.78 -26.09
C MET A 149 7.62 -14.87 -25.83
N LEU A 150 7.99 -16.14 -26.09
CA LEU A 150 7.13 -17.29 -25.81
C LEU A 150 6.92 -17.49 -24.32
N ALA A 151 7.96 -17.32 -23.50
CA ALA A 151 7.87 -17.37 -22.05
C ALA A 151 6.92 -16.30 -21.50
N GLN A 152 7.04 -15.06 -21.98
CA GLN A 152 6.16 -13.96 -21.59
C GLN A 152 4.71 -14.23 -22.02
N ARG A 153 4.49 -14.69 -23.26
CA ARG A 153 3.16 -15.03 -23.77
C ARG A 153 2.51 -16.15 -22.96
N LEU A 154 3.24 -17.24 -22.69
CA LEU A 154 2.73 -18.36 -21.90
C LEU A 154 2.47 -17.96 -20.46
N THR A 155 3.31 -17.13 -19.87
CA THR A 155 3.11 -16.60 -18.52
C THR A 155 1.83 -15.77 -18.46
N ALA A 156 1.61 -14.86 -19.40
CA ALA A 156 0.39 -14.06 -19.47
C ALA A 156 -0.86 -14.93 -19.68
N GLN A 157 -0.78 -15.95 -20.54
CA GLN A 157 -1.87 -16.90 -20.76
C GLN A 157 -2.22 -17.67 -19.48
N LYS A 158 -1.20 -18.22 -18.80
CA LYS A 158 -1.38 -18.97 -17.55
C LYS A 158 -1.90 -18.07 -16.42
N GLN A 159 -1.38 -16.85 -16.28
CA GLN A 159 -1.89 -15.86 -15.33
C GLN A 159 -3.37 -15.54 -15.60
N LYS A 160 -3.76 -15.36 -16.86
CA LYS A 160 -5.17 -15.12 -17.22
C LYS A 160 -6.05 -16.31 -16.83
N GLU A 161 -5.65 -17.53 -17.14
CA GLU A 161 -6.42 -18.74 -16.80
C GLU A 161 -6.58 -18.91 -15.28
N VAL A 162 -5.49 -18.72 -14.52
CA VAL A 162 -5.50 -18.77 -13.06
C VAL A 162 -6.40 -17.66 -12.50
N PHE A 163 -6.30 -16.44 -13.04
CA PHE A 163 -7.14 -15.30 -12.64
C PHE A 163 -8.62 -15.58 -12.89
N ASP A 164 -9.00 -15.98 -14.09
CA ASP A 164 -10.40 -16.25 -14.45
C ASP A 164 -10.97 -17.34 -13.53
N THR A 165 -10.22 -18.43 -13.33
CA THR A 165 -10.62 -19.53 -12.44
C THR A 165 -10.77 -19.05 -11.00
N TYR A 166 -9.82 -18.25 -10.50
CA TYR A 166 -9.84 -17.71 -9.15
C TYR A 166 -11.05 -16.81 -8.92
N VAL A 167 -11.31 -15.87 -9.84
CA VAL A 167 -12.46 -14.96 -9.77
C VAL A 167 -13.78 -15.70 -9.87
N GLU A 168 -13.91 -16.70 -10.75
CA GLU A 168 -15.13 -17.52 -10.82
C GLU A 168 -15.39 -18.29 -9.53
N ASN A 169 -14.34 -18.79 -8.86
CA ASN A 169 -14.48 -19.43 -7.55
C ASN A 169 -14.86 -18.41 -6.45
N LEU A 170 -14.36 -17.18 -6.52
CA LEU A 170 -14.81 -16.10 -5.63
C LEU A 170 -16.29 -15.77 -5.86
N LYS A 171 -16.74 -15.61 -7.10
CA LYS A 171 -18.16 -15.33 -7.39
C LYS A 171 -19.11 -16.39 -6.84
N LYS A 172 -18.69 -17.66 -6.78
CA LYS A 172 -19.47 -18.76 -6.20
C LYS A 172 -19.50 -18.75 -4.67
N SER A 173 -18.44 -18.24 -4.03
CA SER A 173 -18.29 -18.24 -2.57
C SER A 173 -18.78 -16.96 -1.91
N TYR A 174 -18.85 -15.86 -2.65
CA TYR A 174 -19.30 -14.56 -2.16
C TYR A 174 -20.73 -14.28 -2.65
N LYS A 175 -21.58 -13.76 -1.75
CA LYS A 175 -22.89 -13.23 -2.14
C LYS A 175 -22.69 -11.93 -2.91
N VAL A 176 -22.99 -11.96 -4.20
CA VAL A 176 -22.99 -10.77 -5.06
C VAL A 176 -24.44 -10.43 -5.37
N ASP A 177 -24.85 -9.22 -5.01
CA ASP A 177 -26.17 -8.66 -5.32
C ASP A 177 -25.97 -7.52 -6.32
N ILE A 178 -26.57 -7.64 -7.50
CA ILE A 178 -26.42 -6.68 -8.61
C ILE A 178 -27.79 -6.06 -8.86
N ASN A 179 -27.87 -4.75 -8.66
CA ASN A 179 -29.09 -3.98 -8.94
C ASN A 179 -29.17 -3.62 -10.42
N GLU A 180 -29.72 -4.53 -11.23
CA GLU A 180 -29.88 -4.36 -12.68
C GLU A 180 -30.75 -3.15 -13.06
N GLU A 181 -31.77 -2.83 -12.26
CA GLU A 181 -32.63 -1.66 -12.48
C GLU A 181 -31.84 -0.35 -12.36
N ALA A 182 -31.01 -0.23 -11.32
CA ALA A 182 -30.12 0.92 -11.14
C ALA A 182 -29.08 1.03 -12.26
N ILE A 183 -28.57 -0.10 -12.77
CA ILE A 183 -27.65 -0.12 -13.91
C ILE A 183 -28.33 0.38 -15.18
N ALA A 184 -29.56 -0.08 -15.46
CA ALA A 184 -30.33 0.39 -16.61
C ALA A 184 -30.61 1.91 -16.55
N GLY A 185 -30.87 2.45 -15.35
CA GLY A 185 -31.02 3.89 -15.12
C GLY A 185 -29.76 4.70 -15.47
N LEU A 186 -28.56 4.18 -15.14
CA LEU A 186 -27.28 4.82 -15.50
C LEU A 186 -27.04 4.85 -17.02
N ALA A 187 -27.43 3.80 -17.73
CA ALA A 187 -27.25 3.70 -19.19
C ALA A 187 -28.17 4.66 -19.96
N ASN A 188 -29.37 4.92 -19.44
CA ASN A 188 -30.40 5.69 -20.12
C ASN A 188 -30.40 7.20 -19.80
N LYS A 189 -29.40 7.72 -19.05
CA LYS A 189 -29.32 9.14 -18.62
C LYS A 189 -30.66 9.69 -18.08
N GLU A 190 -31.49 8.87 -17.46
CA GLU A 190 -32.62 9.40 -16.70
C GLU A 190 -32.05 9.88 -15.37
N GLU A 191 -31.93 11.19 -15.20
CA GLU A 191 -31.62 11.78 -13.91
C GLU A 191 -32.61 11.25 -12.86
N PRO A 192 -32.16 10.97 -11.63
CA PRO A 192 -33.07 10.57 -10.57
C PRO A 192 -34.15 11.64 -10.44
N LYS A 193 -35.42 11.27 -10.60
CA LYS A 193 -36.54 12.15 -10.23
C LYS A 193 -36.42 12.38 -8.72
N GLU A 194 -35.80 13.49 -8.33
CA GLU A 194 -35.84 13.97 -6.96
C GLU A 194 -37.31 14.05 -6.54
N ALA A 195 -37.68 13.25 -5.54
CA ALA A 195 -38.90 13.46 -4.81
C ALA A 195 -38.74 14.76 -3.99
N VAL A 196 -38.96 15.90 -4.64
CA VAL A 196 -39.13 17.19 -3.98
C VAL A 196 -40.41 17.07 -3.16
N LYS A 197 -40.27 16.77 -1.86
CA LYS A 197 -41.32 17.04 -0.89
C LYS A 197 -41.49 18.55 -0.84
N GLU A 198 -42.56 19.05 -1.45
CA GLU A 198 -43.04 20.43 -1.26
C GLU A 198 -43.12 20.72 0.25
N VAL A 199 -42.26 21.62 0.72
CA VAL A 199 -42.48 22.32 1.99
C VAL A 199 -43.19 23.62 1.63
N SER A 200 -44.51 23.64 1.82
CA SER A 200 -45.33 24.84 1.68
C SER A 200 -44.82 25.96 2.62
N PRO A 201 -44.71 27.21 2.17
CA PRO A 201 -44.36 28.33 3.04
C PRO A 201 -45.52 28.65 3.99
N LYS A 202 -45.27 28.57 5.30
CA LYS A 202 -46.16 29.13 6.33
C LYS A 202 -46.25 30.65 6.15
N GLU A 203 -47.48 31.15 6.15
CA GLU A 203 -47.86 32.56 6.15
C GLU A 203 -47.11 33.38 7.21
N ALA A 204 -46.68 34.58 6.82
CA ALA A 204 -46.17 35.61 7.72
C ALA A 204 -47.29 36.17 8.61
N PRO A 205 -47.02 36.52 9.88
CA PRO A 205 -48.03 37.12 10.74
C PRO A 205 -48.30 38.56 10.31
N LYS A 206 -49.59 38.91 10.17
CA LYS A 206 -50.05 40.30 9.99
C LYS A 206 -50.10 41.03 11.34
N LYS A 207 -49.50 42.22 11.32
CA LYS A 207 -49.56 43.36 12.25
C LYS A 207 -48.82 43.24 13.57
#